data_AF-A0A087SGV6-F1
#
_entry.id   AF-A0A087SGV6-F1
#
_cell.length_a   1.000
_cell.length_b   1.000
_cell.length_c   1.000
_cell.angle_alpha   90.00
_cell.angle_beta   90.00
_cell.angle_gamma   90.00
#
_symmetry.space_group_name_H-M   'P 1'
#
loop_
_entity.id
_entity.type
_entity.pdbx_description
1 polymer ?
#
loop_
_entity_poly.entity_id
_entity_poly.type
_entity_poly.pdbx_seq_one_letter_code
_entity_poly.pdbx_strand_id
1 'polypeptide(L)'
;MASTEANQAGTPALTPEEESKILQQVEFYFSDSNLPRDAFMLEQSKAHPEGFVPLRVISLFSRMKTLLKLDKACKQVPPALMDVIVGIVKRSSVLALNEDATAVKRVEDLPPVEELSKKTDEQSLYASPFPFDTTLDQLTEFFSRVGELRSVRMRRFLASKDFRGSVFLEFSSPEEAARVAGQSLVFQGAPLQLEPKLRYGATSGVARFGEPEQAQHAVKDVDAEGRRMVAGYQAVVRVLTGDEERELVMLWEWCH
;
A
#
# COMPACT_ATOMS: atom_id res chain seq x y z
N MET A 1 14.23 35.69 47.84
CA MET A 1 13.51 34.42 47.58
C MET A 1 13.12 34.45 46.11
N ALA A 2 13.82 33.69 45.28
CA ALA A 2 13.54 33.60 43.85
C ALA A 2 12.49 32.48 43.65
N SER A 3 11.29 32.88 43.26
CA SER A 3 10.24 31.93 42.87
C SER A 3 10.48 31.57 41.41
N THR A 4 10.96 30.35 41.20
CA THR A 4 11.18 29.74 39.88
C THR A 4 9.84 29.55 39.17
N GLU A 5 9.69 30.21 38.02
CA GLU A 5 8.62 29.98 37.06
C GLU A 5 8.70 28.53 36.57
N ALA A 6 7.64 27.76 36.82
CA ALA A 6 7.44 26.46 36.22
C ALA A 6 7.14 26.67 34.73
N ASN A 7 8.16 26.40 33.90
CA ASN A 7 8.06 26.33 32.46
C ASN A 7 7.06 25.22 32.07
N GLN A 8 5.80 25.60 31.83
CA GLN A 8 4.80 24.73 31.22
C GLN A 8 5.23 24.50 29.76
N ALA A 9 5.86 23.36 29.51
CA ALA A 9 6.08 22.88 28.15
C ALA A 9 4.71 22.65 27.51
N GLY A 10 4.25 23.64 26.74
CA GLY A 10 2.95 23.61 26.07
C GLY A 10 2.81 22.37 25.19
N THR A 11 1.66 21.71 25.31
CA THR A 11 1.22 20.68 24.36
C THR A 11 1.44 21.21 22.94
N PRO A 12 2.10 20.46 22.04
CA PRO A 12 2.24 20.88 20.66
C PRO A 12 0.84 21.06 20.07
N ALA A 13 0.46 22.31 19.81
CA ALA A 13 -0.85 22.64 19.28
C ALA A 13 -0.92 22.18 17.82
N LEU A 14 -1.52 21.01 17.60
CA LEU A 14 -1.91 20.54 16.29
C LEU A 14 -3.23 21.21 15.90
N THR A 15 -3.33 21.62 14.64
CA THR A 15 -4.59 22.14 14.09
C THR A 15 -5.59 21.00 13.86
N PRO A 16 -6.91 21.28 13.84
CA PRO A 16 -7.91 20.25 13.55
C PRO A 16 -7.68 19.51 12.22
N GLU A 17 -7.14 20.21 11.22
CA GLU A 17 -6.77 19.63 9.92
C GLU A 17 -5.60 18.65 10.04
N GLU A 18 -4.59 18.99 10.84
CA GLU A 18 -3.45 18.10 11.11
C GLU A 18 -3.88 16.87 11.90
N GLU A 19 -4.75 17.05 12.90
CA GLU A 19 -5.31 15.92 13.65
C GLU A 19 -6.11 14.97 12.74
N SER A 20 -6.89 15.51 11.80
CA SER A 20 -7.63 14.71 10.82
C SER A 20 -6.69 13.91 9.92
N LYS A 21 -5.60 14.54 9.43
CA LYS A 21 -4.58 13.84 8.62
C LYS A 21 -3.87 12.75 9.41
N ILE A 22 -3.60 12.98 10.70
CA ILE A 22 -3.00 11.98 11.59
C ILE A 22 -3.95 10.80 11.76
N LEU A 23 -5.23 11.05 12.05
CA LEU A 23 -6.24 9.99 12.18
C LEU A 23 -6.33 9.15 10.91
N GLN A 24 -6.51 9.80 9.76
CA GLN A 24 -6.57 9.14 8.46
C GLN A 24 -5.30 8.31 8.17
N GLN A 25 -4.13 8.81 8.55
CA GLN A 25 -2.88 8.09 8.35
C GLN A 25 -2.77 6.84 9.23
N VAL A 26 -3.24 6.92 10.49
CA VAL A 26 -3.28 5.77 11.39
C VAL A 26 -4.30 4.76 10.88
N GLU A 27 -5.50 5.18 10.52
CA GLU A 27 -6.53 4.31 9.93
C GLU A 27 -6.03 3.63 8.64
N PHE A 28 -5.29 4.36 7.81
CA PHE A 28 -4.70 3.79 6.60
C PHE A 28 -3.73 2.64 6.91
N TYR A 29 -2.90 2.73 7.94
CA TYR A 29 -1.96 1.63 8.26
C TYR A 29 -2.67 0.32 8.58
N PHE A 30 -3.85 0.42 9.19
CA PHE A 30 -4.71 -0.71 9.53
C PHE A 30 -5.74 -1.02 8.46
N SER A 31 -5.80 -0.28 7.34
CA SER A 31 -6.82 -0.47 6.30
C SER A 31 -6.66 -1.79 5.55
N ASP A 32 -7.74 -2.22 4.90
CA ASP A 32 -7.77 -3.36 3.99
C ASP A 32 -6.75 -3.24 2.85
N SER A 33 -6.46 -2.00 2.43
CA SER A 33 -5.54 -1.69 1.33
C SER A 33 -4.07 -1.86 1.72
N ASN A 34 -3.73 -1.62 2.99
CA ASN A 34 -2.34 -1.61 3.50
C ASN A 34 -2.00 -2.85 4.33
N LEU A 35 -2.78 -3.14 5.39
CA LEU A 35 -2.40 -4.11 6.42
C LEU A 35 -2.07 -5.51 5.87
N PRO A 36 -2.82 -6.10 4.91
CA PRO A 36 -2.48 -7.41 4.35
C PRO A 36 -1.15 -7.46 3.58
N ARG A 37 -0.63 -6.31 3.14
CA ARG A 37 0.58 -6.21 2.31
C ARG A 37 1.77 -5.65 3.06
N ASP A 38 1.54 -5.08 4.24
CA ASP A 38 2.56 -4.51 5.10
C ASP A 38 3.10 -5.59 6.05
N ALA A 39 4.22 -6.19 5.65
CA ALA A 39 4.86 -7.26 6.41
C ALA A 39 5.23 -6.82 7.83
N PHE A 40 5.65 -5.56 8.01
CA PHE A 40 6.04 -5.06 9.32
C PHE A 40 4.82 -4.90 10.23
N MET A 41 3.72 -4.31 9.73
CA MET A 41 2.49 -4.19 10.51
C MET A 41 1.89 -5.56 10.88
N LEU A 42 1.93 -6.53 9.97
CA LEU A 42 1.51 -7.91 10.25
C LEU A 42 2.38 -8.61 11.28
N GLU A 43 3.69 -8.36 11.28
CA GLU A 43 4.60 -8.89 12.29
C GLU A 43 4.30 -8.29 13.66
N GLN A 44 4.11 -6.96 13.73
CA GLN A 44 3.76 -6.28 14.98
C GLN A 44 2.42 -6.76 15.55
N SER A 45 1.41 -6.96 14.71
CA SER A 45 0.09 -7.44 15.18
C SER A 45 0.17 -8.88 15.69
N LYS A 46 0.89 -9.77 14.98
CA LYS A 46 1.08 -11.16 15.40
C LYS A 46 1.94 -11.31 16.66
N ALA A 47 2.83 -10.36 16.93
CA ALA A 47 3.67 -10.38 18.12
C ALA A 47 2.86 -10.18 19.42
N HIS A 48 1.68 -9.56 19.34
CA HIS A 48 0.81 -9.39 20.49
C HIS A 48 -0.30 -10.46 20.49
N PRO A 49 -0.56 -11.16 21.62
CA PRO A 49 -1.57 -12.23 21.68
C PRO A 49 -2.97 -11.80 21.21
N GLU A 50 -3.31 -10.54 21.44
CA GLU A 50 -4.61 -9.94 21.09
C GLU A 50 -4.60 -9.12 19.80
N GLY A 51 -3.51 -9.14 19.01
CA GLY A 51 -3.44 -8.43 17.73
C GLY A 51 -3.15 -6.92 17.83
N PHE A 52 -2.86 -6.40 19.02
CA PHE A 52 -2.55 -4.98 19.22
C PHE A 52 -1.15 -4.61 18.71
N VAL A 53 -1.06 -3.43 18.10
CA VAL A 53 0.20 -2.83 17.66
C VAL A 53 0.49 -1.61 18.56
N PRO A 54 1.70 -1.51 19.16
CA PRO A 54 2.03 -0.38 20.03
C PRO A 54 1.95 0.97 19.31
N LEU A 55 1.25 1.95 19.89
CA LEU A 55 1.13 3.30 19.32
C LEU A 55 2.48 3.98 19.15
N ARG A 56 3.41 3.70 20.07
CA ARG A 56 4.80 4.17 20.00
C ARG A 56 5.49 3.74 18.70
N VAL A 57 5.24 2.53 18.21
CA VAL A 57 5.88 1.99 17.01
C VAL A 57 5.37 2.72 15.78
N ILE A 58 4.03 2.80 15.59
CA ILE A 58 3.45 3.43 14.41
C ILE A 58 3.72 4.95 14.37
N SER A 59 3.78 5.60 15.53
CA SER A 59 4.08 7.03 15.63
C SER A 59 5.49 7.40 15.16
N LEU A 60 6.40 6.42 15.07
CA LEU A 60 7.76 6.59 14.58
C LEU A 60 7.92 6.27 13.09
N PHE A 61 6.84 5.89 12.39
CA PHE A 61 6.87 5.71 10.95
C PHE A 61 7.21 7.03 10.24
N SER A 62 7.88 6.94 9.09
CA SER A 62 8.37 8.11 8.35
C SER A 62 7.27 9.15 8.09
N ARG A 63 6.07 8.68 7.69
CA ARG A 63 4.94 9.56 7.40
C ARG A 63 4.31 10.14 8.66
N MET A 64 4.18 9.35 9.73
CA MET A 64 3.75 9.85 11.04
C MET A 64 4.70 10.90 11.61
N LYS A 65 6.02 10.67 11.57
CA LYS A 65 7.02 11.65 11.99
C LYS A 65 6.85 12.99 11.27
N THR A 66 6.57 12.94 9.97
CA THR A 66 6.32 14.15 9.16
C THR A 66 5.06 14.88 9.64
N LEU A 67 3.94 14.17 9.82
CA LEU A 67 2.67 14.75 10.29
C LEU A 67 2.77 15.29 11.72
N LEU A 68 3.53 14.61 12.57
CA LEU A 68 3.78 14.96 13.96
C LEU A 68 4.90 16.02 14.12
N LYS A 69 5.48 16.50 13.01
CA LYS A 69 6.58 17.48 12.99
C LYS A 69 7.79 17.03 13.84
N LEU A 70 8.05 15.73 13.85
CA LEU A 70 9.18 15.11 14.53
C LEU A 70 10.39 15.05 13.60
N ASP A 71 11.58 15.16 14.20
CA ASP A 71 12.83 14.93 13.47
C ASP A 71 12.89 13.50 12.90
N LYS A 72 13.48 13.34 11.71
CA LYS A 72 13.57 12.03 11.03
C LYS A 72 14.34 11.00 11.87
N ALA A 73 15.37 11.45 12.60
CA ALA A 73 16.19 10.64 13.51
C ALA A 73 15.54 10.41 14.88
N CYS A 74 14.36 10.99 15.14
CA CYS A 74 13.62 10.80 16.38
C CYS A 74 13.34 9.30 16.60
N LYS A 75 13.71 8.80 17.79
CA LYS A 75 13.50 7.40 18.21
C LYS A 75 12.42 7.26 19.28
N GLN A 76 11.95 8.37 19.83
CA GLN A 76 11.03 8.40 20.96
C GLN A 76 10.06 9.56 20.80
N VAL A 77 8.77 9.26 20.91
CA VAL A 77 7.72 10.28 20.85
C VAL A 77 7.63 10.96 22.23
N PRO A 78 7.57 12.30 22.30
CA PRO A 78 7.35 12.99 23.57
C PRO A 78 6.05 12.54 24.24
N PRO A 79 6.02 12.35 25.58
CA PRO A 79 4.82 11.89 26.28
C PRO A 79 3.57 12.74 26.00
N ALA A 80 3.71 14.07 26.03
CA ALA A 80 2.62 15.00 25.74
C ALA A 80 2.03 14.83 24.32
N LEU A 81 2.86 14.43 23.34
CA LEU A 81 2.39 14.17 21.99
C LEU A 81 1.69 12.81 21.88
N MET A 82 2.12 11.83 22.68
CA MET A 82 1.45 10.54 22.76
C MET A 82 0.01 10.69 23.27
N ASP A 83 -0.21 11.52 24.29
CA ASP A 83 -1.55 11.81 24.81
C ASP A 83 -2.47 12.41 23.74
N VAL A 84 -1.92 13.29 22.89
CA VAL A 84 -2.64 13.86 21.75
C VAL A 84 -2.98 12.78 20.72
N ILE A 85 -2.03 11.92 20.35
CA ILE A 85 -2.26 10.80 19.41
C ILE A 85 -3.35 9.87 19.95
N VAL A 86 -3.31 9.53 21.24
CA VAL A 86 -4.35 8.74 21.90
C VAL A 86 -5.71 9.44 21.79
N GLY A 87 -5.78 10.73 22.07
CA GLY A 87 -7.00 11.54 21.92
C GLY A 87 -7.56 11.55 20.49
N ILE A 88 -6.68 11.57 19.49
CA ILE A 88 -7.05 11.49 18.07
C ILE A 88 -7.61 10.11 17.73
N VAL A 89 -6.88 9.04 18.08
CA VAL A 89 -7.25 7.65 17.74
C VAL A 89 -8.56 7.23 18.41
N LYS A 90 -8.86 7.76 19.61
CA LYS A 90 -10.16 7.53 20.30
C LYS A 90 -11.38 7.98 19.49
N ARG A 91 -11.20 8.84 18.48
CA ARG A 91 -12.30 9.29 17.61
C ARG A 91 -12.53 8.35 16.42
N SER A 92 -11.63 7.39 16.18
CA SER A 92 -11.81 6.40 15.12
C SER A 92 -12.96 5.47 15.45
N SER A 93 -13.78 5.14 14.45
CA SER A 93 -14.80 4.09 14.56
C SER A 93 -14.30 2.71 14.14
N VAL A 94 -13.14 2.64 13.47
CA VAL A 94 -12.58 1.40 12.90
C VAL A 94 -11.40 0.85 13.71
N LEU A 95 -10.87 1.64 14.65
CA LEU A 95 -9.76 1.26 15.53
C LEU A 95 -10.17 1.27 17.00
N ALA A 96 -9.63 0.31 17.76
CA ALA A 96 -9.80 0.21 19.20
C ALA A 96 -8.45 0.31 19.90
N LEU A 97 -8.42 1.03 21.01
CA LEU A 97 -7.28 1.06 21.93
C LEU A 97 -7.42 -0.05 22.98
N ASN A 98 -6.28 -0.51 23.51
CA ASN A 98 -6.29 -1.35 24.71
C ASN A 98 -6.66 -0.55 25.96
N GLU A 99 -6.83 -1.24 27.09
CA GLU A 99 -7.23 -0.62 28.37
C GLU A 99 -6.30 0.52 28.80
N ASP A 100 -4.99 0.34 28.62
CA ASP A 100 -3.96 1.33 28.97
C ASP A 100 -3.77 2.44 27.91
N ALA A 101 -4.50 2.40 26.79
CA ALA A 101 -4.33 3.30 25.66
C ALA A 101 -2.88 3.40 25.11
N THR A 102 -2.12 2.31 25.19
CA THR A 102 -0.72 2.21 24.72
C THR A 102 -0.59 1.53 23.37
N ALA A 103 -1.61 0.77 22.96
CA ALA A 103 -1.62 0.01 21.73
C ALA A 103 -2.98 0.07 21.04
N VAL A 104 -2.99 -0.14 19.72
CA VAL A 104 -4.16 -0.01 18.86
C VAL A 104 -4.33 -1.25 17.98
N LYS A 105 -5.58 -1.65 17.74
CA LYS A 105 -5.95 -2.71 16.79
C LYS A 105 -7.17 -2.32 15.99
N ARG A 106 -7.49 -3.09 14.95
CA ARG A 106 -8.76 -2.97 14.24
C ARG A 106 -9.91 -3.42 15.14
N VAL A 107 -11.05 -2.76 15.03
CA VAL A 107 -12.31 -3.21 15.64
C VAL A 107 -12.79 -4.48 14.97
N GLU A 108 -12.73 -4.51 13.63
CA GLU A 108 -13.09 -5.67 12.81
C GLU A 108 -11.84 -6.34 12.26
N ASP A 109 -11.81 -7.68 12.36
CA ASP A 109 -10.72 -8.47 11.81
C ASP A 109 -10.59 -8.28 10.29
N LEU A 110 -9.40 -8.55 9.78
CA LEU A 110 -9.19 -8.55 8.33
C LEU A 110 -10.05 -9.65 7.68
N PRO A 111 -10.76 -9.34 6.59
CA PRO A 111 -11.35 -10.38 5.75
C PRO A 111 -10.26 -11.33 5.20
N PRO A 112 -10.65 -12.52 4.73
CA PRO A 112 -9.73 -13.45 4.09
C PRO A 112 -8.91 -12.78 2.98
N VAL A 113 -7.63 -13.16 2.88
CA VAL A 113 -6.68 -12.51 1.95
C VAL A 113 -7.15 -12.64 0.50
N GLU A 114 -7.76 -13.75 0.14
CA GLU A 114 -8.31 -14.02 -1.20
C GLU A 114 -9.42 -13.02 -1.57
N GLU A 115 -10.32 -12.75 -0.63
CA GLU A 115 -11.42 -11.79 -0.80
C GLU A 115 -10.88 -10.36 -0.93
N LEU A 116 -9.92 -10.00 -0.08
CA LEU A 116 -9.27 -8.68 -0.12
C LEU A 116 -8.50 -8.46 -1.42
N SER A 117 -7.78 -9.48 -1.91
CA SER A 117 -7.04 -9.36 -3.17
C SER A 117 -8.00 -9.11 -4.33
N LYS A 118 -9.06 -9.92 -4.44
CA LYS A 118 -10.05 -9.78 -5.50
C LYS A 118 -10.73 -8.41 -5.45
N LYS A 119 -11.22 -8.01 -4.27
CA LYS A 119 -11.84 -6.70 -4.05
C LYS A 119 -10.90 -5.56 -4.44
N THR A 120 -9.64 -5.62 -4.00
CA THR A 120 -8.65 -4.59 -4.34
C THR A 120 -8.42 -4.53 -5.85
N ASP A 121 -8.28 -5.67 -6.51
CA ASP A 121 -7.95 -5.73 -7.94
C ASP A 121 -9.08 -5.16 -8.81
N GLU A 122 -10.34 -5.41 -8.45
CA GLU A 122 -11.53 -4.83 -9.09
C GLU A 122 -11.65 -3.31 -8.86
N GLN A 123 -11.14 -2.81 -7.73
CA GLN A 123 -11.13 -1.40 -7.35
C GLN A 123 -9.87 -0.66 -7.82
N SER A 124 -8.94 -1.36 -8.47
CA SER A 124 -7.63 -0.82 -8.81
C SER A 124 -7.47 -0.48 -10.29
N LEU A 125 -6.80 0.64 -10.57
CA LEU A 125 -6.32 1.03 -11.89
C LEU A 125 -4.80 1.04 -11.95
N TYR A 126 -4.25 0.67 -13.09
CA TYR A 126 -2.92 1.03 -13.53
C TYR A 126 -2.96 2.40 -14.22
N ALA A 127 -1.99 3.27 -13.92
CA ALA A 127 -1.85 4.57 -14.55
C ALA A 127 -0.40 4.84 -14.97
N SER A 128 -0.22 5.40 -16.18
CA SER A 128 1.08 5.85 -16.72
C SER A 128 0.88 6.76 -17.95
N PRO A 129 1.84 7.60 -18.36
CA PRO A 129 3.16 7.82 -17.77
C PRO A 129 3.17 8.96 -16.75
N PHE A 130 4.13 8.91 -15.82
CA PHE A 130 4.45 10.00 -14.89
C PHE A 130 5.93 10.35 -14.97
N PRO A 131 6.32 11.63 -14.81
CA PRO A 131 7.71 12.03 -14.62
C PRO A 131 8.37 11.30 -13.46
N PHE A 132 9.66 10.96 -13.59
CA PHE A 132 10.37 10.13 -12.59
C PHE A 132 10.61 10.82 -11.24
N ASP A 133 10.53 12.15 -11.19
CA ASP A 133 10.59 12.97 -9.98
C ASP A 133 9.21 13.17 -9.31
N THR A 134 8.14 12.63 -9.89
CA THR A 134 6.78 12.71 -9.32
C THR A 134 6.75 12.08 -7.94
N THR A 135 6.14 12.79 -6.98
CA THR A 135 6.02 12.35 -5.60
C THR A 135 4.66 11.71 -5.31
N LEU A 136 4.60 10.91 -4.24
CA LEU A 136 3.34 10.32 -3.75
C LEU A 136 2.29 11.41 -3.47
N ASP A 137 2.71 12.53 -2.87
CA ASP A 137 1.81 13.62 -2.47
C ASP A 137 1.16 14.29 -3.70
N GLN A 138 1.93 14.53 -4.76
CA GLN A 138 1.40 15.06 -6.02
C GLN A 138 0.39 14.10 -6.67
N LEU A 139 0.66 12.79 -6.62
CA LEU A 139 -0.25 11.77 -7.15
C LEU A 139 -1.54 11.70 -6.34
N THR A 140 -1.43 11.67 -5.01
CA THR A 140 -2.59 11.66 -4.12
C THR A 140 -3.44 12.90 -4.35
N GLU A 141 -2.85 14.10 -4.35
CA GLU A 141 -3.59 15.35 -4.58
C GLU A 141 -4.29 15.36 -5.94
N PHE A 142 -3.62 14.89 -7.00
CA PHE A 142 -4.19 14.81 -8.33
C PHE A 142 -5.38 13.85 -8.39
N PHE A 143 -5.21 12.61 -7.90
CA PHE A 143 -6.25 11.58 -8.02
C PHE A 143 -7.39 11.74 -7.02
N SER A 144 -7.16 12.37 -5.86
CA SER A 144 -8.25 12.71 -4.92
C SER A 144 -9.25 13.73 -5.49
N ARG A 145 -8.88 14.46 -6.55
CA ARG A 145 -9.81 15.37 -7.26
C ARG A 145 -10.70 14.65 -8.27
N VAL A 146 -10.30 13.47 -8.73
CA VAL A 146 -11.03 12.75 -9.78
C VAL A 146 -11.97 11.68 -9.22
N GLY A 147 -11.71 11.16 -8.02
CA GLY A 147 -12.54 10.17 -7.32
C GLY A 147 -12.08 9.92 -5.88
N GLU A 148 -12.84 9.10 -5.15
CA GLU A 148 -12.51 8.75 -3.77
C GLU A 148 -11.36 7.72 -3.75
N LEU A 149 -10.15 8.23 -3.56
CA LEU A 149 -8.91 7.47 -3.60
C LEU A 149 -8.59 6.83 -2.24
N ARG A 150 -8.39 5.51 -2.20
CA ARG A 150 -7.98 4.76 -1.00
C ARG A 150 -6.48 4.61 -0.87
N SER A 151 -5.81 4.30 -1.97
CA SER A 151 -4.38 3.99 -1.94
C SER A 151 -3.69 4.32 -3.25
N VAL A 152 -2.44 4.76 -3.16
CA VAL A 152 -1.54 4.97 -4.30
C VAL A 152 -0.29 4.15 -4.09
N ARG A 153 0.01 3.26 -5.04
CA ARG A 153 1.21 2.43 -5.02
C ARG A 153 2.11 2.77 -6.20
N MET A 154 3.17 3.50 -5.91
CA MET A 154 4.21 3.81 -6.89
C MET A 154 5.03 2.57 -7.25
N ARG A 155 5.13 2.25 -8.54
CA ARG A 155 5.98 1.15 -9.01
C ARG A 155 7.43 1.61 -9.02
N ARG A 156 8.33 0.83 -8.44
CA ARG A 156 9.75 1.15 -8.29
C ARG A 156 10.63 0.04 -8.85
N PHE A 157 11.81 0.38 -9.35
CA PHE A 157 12.81 -0.63 -9.71
C PHE A 157 13.29 -1.36 -8.45
N LEU A 158 13.47 -2.68 -8.53
CA LEU A 158 13.86 -3.48 -7.35
C LEU A 158 15.27 -3.11 -6.87
N ALA A 159 16.19 -2.85 -7.80
CA ALA A 159 17.59 -2.52 -7.53
C ALA A 159 17.75 -1.08 -7.01
N SER A 160 17.38 -0.08 -7.81
CA SER A 160 17.63 1.33 -7.45
C SER A 160 16.56 1.95 -6.55
N LYS A 161 15.38 1.32 -6.44
CA LYS A 161 14.17 1.88 -5.79
C LYS A 161 13.64 3.16 -6.43
N ASP A 162 14.16 3.55 -7.59
CA ASP A 162 13.66 4.70 -8.34
C ASP A 162 12.26 4.44 -8.89
N PHE A 163 11.51 5.53 -9.04
CA PHE A 163 10.16 5.49 -9.58
C PHE A 163 10.16 5.11 -11.07
N ARG A 164 9.29 4.17 -11.46
CA ARG A 164 9.16 3.66 -12.83
C ARG A 164 8.24 4.50 -13.73
N GLY A 165 7.71 5.62 -13.25
CA GLY A 165 6.75 6.43 -14.01
C GLY A 165 5.36 5.80 -14.16
N SER A 166 5.01 4.86 -13.28
CA SER A 166 3.69 4.19 -13.28
C SER A 166 3.24 3.81 -11.88
N VAL A 167 1.92 3.82 -11.66
CA VAL A 167 1.32 3.57 -10.34
C VAL A 167 0.12 2.63 -10.43
N PHE A 168 -0.19 1.98 -9.31
CA PHE A 168 -1.52 1.43 -9.07
C PHE A 168 -2.31 2.35 -8.16
N LEU A 169 -3.56 2.60 -8.51
CA LEU A 169 -4.51 3.45 -7.79
C LEU A 169 -5.65 2.58 -7.32
N GLU A 170 -5.99 2.62 -6.04
CA GLU A 170 -7.14 1.92 -5.49
C GLU A 170 -8.22 2.96 -5.14
N PHE A 171 -9.42 2.79 -5.70
CA PHE A 171 -10.58 3.66 -5.45
C PHE A 171 -11.55 3.05 -4.45
N SER A 172 -12.54 3.82 -4.00
CA SER A 172 -13.51 3.36 -3.00
C SER A 172 -14.37 2.19 -3.50
N SER A 173 -14.65 2.14 -4.81
CA SER A 173 -15.50 1.14 -5.44
C SER A 173 -15.05 0.78 -6.87
N PRO A 174 -15.46 -0.38 -7.40
CA PRO A 174 -15.19 -0.76 -8.79
C PRO A 174 -15.83 0.20 -9.79
N GLU A 175 -17.02 0.74 -9.47
CA GLU A 175 -17.74 1.71 -10.29
C GLU A 175 -16.97 3.03 -10.39
N GLU A 176 -16.37 3.49 -9.29
CA GLU A 176 -15.50 4.66 -9.31
C GLU A 176 -14.24 4.42 -10.13
N ALA A 177 -13.59 3.28 -9.96
CA ALA A 177 -12.43 2.90 -10.76
C ALA A 177 -12.79 2.89 -12.26
N ALA A 178 -13.92 2.28 -12.64
CA ALA A 178 -14.40 2.28 -14.02
C ALA A 178 -14.70 3.69 -14.55
N ARG A 179 -15.34 4.54 -13.73
CA ARG A 179 -15.62 5.94 -14.07
C ARG A 179 -14.35 6.72 -14.33
N VAL A 180 -13.33 6.58 -13.48
CA VAL A 180 -12.03 7.26 -13.63
C VAL A 180 -11.28 6.72 -14.84
N ALA A 181 -11.30 5.41 -15.10
CA ALA A 181 -10.66 4.80 -16.27
C ALA A 181 -11.23 5.30 -17.61
N GLY A 182 -12.50 5.72 -17.64
CA GLY A 182 -13.14 6.31 -18.81
C GLY A 182 -12.75 7.78 -19.07
N GLN A 183 -11.99 8.43 -18.19
CA GLN A 183 -11.62 9.84 -18.32
C GLN A 183 -10.32 10.02 -19.11
N SER A 184 -10.25 11.12 -19.87
CA SER A 184 -9.02 11.60 -20.47
C SER A 184 -8.30 12.51 -19.48
N LEU A 185 -7.39 11.94 -18.69
CA LEU A 185 -6.60 12.69 -17.71
C LEU A 185 -5.26 13.13 -18.31
N VAL A 186 -4.83 14.33 -17.97
CA VAL A 186 -3.51 14.87 -18.34
C VAL A 186 -2.77 15.24 -17.07
N PHE A 187 -1.56 14.72 -16.91
CA PHE A 187 -0.68 15.04 -15.78
C PHE A 187 0.59 15.71 -16.31
N GLN A 188 0.82 16.95 -15.88
CA GLN A 188 1.99 17.75 -16.29
C GLN A 188 2.20 17.77 -17.82
N GLY A 189 1.11 17.88 -18.59
CA GLY A 189 1.14 17.95 -20.05
C GLY A 189 1.19 16.59 -20.77
N ALA A 190 1.36 15.47 -20.05
CA ALA A 190 1.31 14.13 -20.64
C ALA A 190 -0.08 13.50 -20.45
N PRO A 191 -0.71 12.97 -21.52
CA PRO A 191 -1.96 12.22 -21.39
C PRO A 191 -1.71 10.88 -20.69
N LEU A 192 -2.55 10.56 -19.72
CA LEU A 192 -2.47 9.31 -18.95
C LEU A 192 -3.24 8.19 -19.64
N GLN A 193 -2.62 7.02 -19.71
CA GLN A 193 -3.26 5.73 -19.93
C GLN A 193 -3.74 5.19 -18.59
N LEU A 194 -5.04 4.88 -18.53
CA LEU A 194 -5.70 4.31 -17.37
C LEU A 194 -6.29 2.97 -17.75
N GLU A 195 -5.89 1.91 -17.06
CA GLU A 195 -6.35 0.55 -17.34
C GLU A 195 -6.75 -0.14 -16.04
N PRO A 196 -7.82 -0.95 -16.02
CA PRO A 196 -8.10 -1.82 -14.89
C PRO A 196 -6.88 -2.67 -14.53
N LYS A 197 -6.53 -2.76 -13.25
CA LYS A 197 -5.35 -3.52 -12.78
C LYS A 197 -5.41 -4.98 -13.23
N LEU A 198 -6.60 -5.58 -13.25
CA LEU A 198 -6.81 -6.94 -13.77
C LEU A 198 -6.35 -7.09 -15.22
N ARG A 199 -6.49 -6.05 -16.07
CA ARG A 199 -5.98 -6.07 -17.44
C ARG A 199 -4.45 -5.92 -17.48
N TYR A 200 -3.88 -5.12 -16.58
CA TYR A 200 -2.42 -4.98 -16.45
C TYR A 200 -1.73 -6.26 -15.95
N GLY A 201 -2.30 -6.96 -14.96
CA GLY A 201 -1.79 -8.25 -14.47
C GLY A 201 -2.01 -9.40 -15.45
N ALA A 202 -2.99 -9.26 -16.35
CA ALA A 202 -3.29 -10.19 -17.41
C ALA A 202 -2.42 -10.02 -18.66
N THR A 203 -1.25 -9.38 -18.61
CA THR A 203 -0.28 -9.38 -19.72
C THR A 203 0.99 -10.16 -19.43
N SER A 204 1.36 -10.38 -18.16
CA SER A 204 2.44 -11.33 -17.81
C SER A 204 2.45 -11.75 -16.34
N GLY A 205 2.75 -13.03 -16.07
CA GLY A 205 2.92 -13.59 -14.72
C GLY A 205 4.22 -14.36 -14.57
N VAL A 206 4.70 -14.51 -13.32
CA VAL A 206 5.92 -15.26 -12.96
C VAL A 206 5.59 -16.28 -11.87
N ALA A 207 5.76 -17.58 -12.17
CA ALA A 207 5.75 -18.63 -11.17
C ALA A 207 7.19 -19.12 -10.90
N ARG A 208 7.57 -19.19 -9.62
CA ARG A 208 8.90 -19.66 -9.17
C ARG A 208 8.80 -21.09 -8.66
N PHE A 209 9.73 -21.93 -9.07
CA PHE A 209 9.81 -23.34 -8.66
C PHE A 209 11.08 -23.61 -7.87
N GLY A 210 10.99 -24.50 -6.88
CA GLY A 210 12.15 -24.92 -6.09
C GLY A 210 13.10 -25.85 -6.85
N GLU A 211 12.59 -26.59 -7.84
CA GLU A 211 13.36 -27.56 -8.62
C GLU A 211 13.13 -27.40 -10.14
N PRO A 212 14.17 -27.61 -10.98
CA PRO A 212 14.06 -27.53 -12.44
C PRO A 212 12.99 -28.44 -13.04
N GLU A 213 12.81 -29.64 -12.46
CA GLU A 213 11.85 -30.61 -12.94
C GLU A 213 10.40 -30.12 -12.78
N GLN A 214 10.11 -29.32 -11.76
CA GLN A 214 8.78 -28.74 -11.52
C GLN A 214 8.47 -27.66 -12.57
N ALA A 215 9.45 -26.81 -12.89
CA ALA A 215 9.32 -25.81 -13.96
C ALA A 215 9.13 -26.48 -15.33
N GLN A 216 9.89 -27.55 -15.59
CA GLN A 216 9.76 -28.34 -16.82
C GLN A 216 8.42 -29.08 -16.90
N HIS A 217 7.93 -29.66 -15.80
CA HIS A 217 6.63 -30.32 -15.77
C HIS A 217 5.49 -29.33 -16.01
N ALA A 218 5.60 -28.12 -15.46
CA ALA A 218 4.58 -27.09 -15.64
C ALA A 218 4.46 -26.58 -17.09
N VAL A 219 5.47 -26.78 -17.95
CA VAL A 219 5.36 -26.46 -19.39
C VAL A 219 5.09 -27.66 -20.29
N LYS A 220 4.82 -28.86 -19.75
CA LYS A 220 4.54 -30.05 -20.58
C LYS A 220 3.15 -30.04 -21.22
N ASP A 221 2.19 -29.34 -20.61
CA ASP A 221 0.79 -29.26 -21.06
C ASP A 221 0.50 -27.97 -21.84
N VAL A 222 1.42 -27.57 -22.72
CA VAL A 222 1.26 -26.42 -23.62
C VAL A 222 0.95 -26.89 -25.05
N ASP A 223 0.21 -26.10 -25.81
CA ASP A 223 -0.04 -26.35 -27.25
C ASP A 223 1.21 -26.13 -28.11
N ALA A 224 1.09 -26.36 -29.43
CA ALA A 224 2.20 -26.24 -30.38
C ALA A 224 2.81 -24.82 -30.42
N GLU A 225 2.04 -23.82 -30.00
CA GLU A 225 2.41 -22.41 -29.87
C GLU A 225 2.88 -22.04 -28.45
N GLY A 226 3.00 -23.02 -27.55
CA GLY A 226 3.47 -22.84 -26.18
C GLY A 226 2.41 -22.31 -25.22
N ARG A 227 1.12 -22.34 -25.55
CA ARG A 227 0.02 -21.78 -24.75
C ARG A 227 -0.68 -22.83 -23.89
N ARG A 228 -1.14 -22.45 -22.70
CA ARG A 228 -2.00 -23.28 -21.82
C ARG A 228 -3.00 -22.43 -21.05
N MET A 229 -4.02 -23.08 -20.49
CA MET A 229 -4.97 -22.40 -19.61
C MET A 229 -4.34 -22.09 -18.24
N VAL A 230 -4.26 -20.82 -17.85
CA VAL A 230 -3.82 -20.35 -16.53
C VAL A 230 -4.92 -19.47 -15.94
N ALA A 231 -5.44 -19.85 -14.78
CA ALA A 231 -6.48 -19.11 -14.05
C ALA A 231 -7.75 -18.78 -14.88
N GLY A 232 -8.14 -19.65 -15.83
CA GLY A 232 -9.36 -19.49 -16.63
C GLY A 232 -9.17 -18.77 -17.97
N TYR A 233 -7.93 -18.52 -18.37
CA TYR A 233 -7.60 -17.86 -19.62
C TYR A 233 -6.48 -18.67 -20.35
N GLN A 234 -6.27 -18.59 -21.68
CA GLN A 234 -5.11 -19.08 -22.51
C GLN A 234 -3.78 -18.24 -22.60
N ALA A 235 -2.68 -18.66 -21.96
CA ALA A 235 -1.39 -17.93 -21.96
C ALA A 235 -0.18 -18.74 -22.47
N VAL A 236 0.76 -18.10 -23.22
CA VAL A 236 2.03 -18.65 -23.72
C VAL A 236 3.01 -18.84 -22.58
N VAL A 237 3.45 -20.04 -22.23
CA VAL A 237 4.34 -20.30 -21.08
C VAL A 237 5.78 -20.60 -21.52
N ARG A 238 6.78 -20.01 -20.86
CA ARG A 238 8.21 -20.26 -21.14
C ARG A 238 8.99 -20.51 -19.87
N VAL A 239 9.87 -21.52 -19.86
CA VAL A 239 10.85 -21.76 -18.79
C VAL A 239 12.11 -20.96 -19.08
N LEU A 240 12.52 -20.12 -18.14
CA LEU A 240 13.84 -19.47 -18.19
C LEU A 240 14.85 -20.25 -17.36
N THR A 241 16.05 -20.45 -17.92
CA THR A 241 17.24 -20.99 -17.22
C THR A 241 18.36 -19.95 -17.31
N GLY A 242 18.94 -19.55 -16.17
CA GLY A 242 19.88 -18.41 -16.04
C GLY A 242 21.07 -18.44 -17.04
N ASP A 243 21.53 -17.32 -17.59
CA ASP A 243 22.05 -16.11 -16.92
C ASP A 243 21.16 -14.84 -16.85
N GLU A 244 19.88 -14.88 -17.23
CA GLU A 244 19.02 -13.67 -17.19
C GLU A 244 18.23 -13.42 -15.89
N GLU A 245 18.23 -14.34 -14.92
CA GLU A 245 18.05 -14.07 -13.49
C GLU A 245 18.10 -15.42 -12.77
N ARG A 246 18.86 -15.52 -11.67
CA ARG A 246 18.99 -16.74 -10.87
C ARG A 246 17.68 -17.03 -10.14
N GLU A 247 16.77 -17.76 -10.78
CA GLU A 247 15.71 -18.61 -10.22
C GLU A 247 14.84 -19.10 -11.40
N LEU A 248 14.41 -20.36 -11.40
CA LEU A 248 13.57 -20.92 -12.47
C LEU A 248 12.22 -20.22 -12.48
N VAL A 249 11.99 -19.40 -13.50
CA VAL A 249 10.78 -18.60 -13.66
C VAL A 249 10.01 -19.10 -14.89
N MET A 250 8.74 -19.45 -14.69
CA MET A 250 7.79 -19.54 -15.81
C MET A 250 7.21 -18.16 -16.10
N LEU A 251 7.44 -17.64 -17.30
CA LEU A 251 6.75 -16.47 -17.84
C LEU A 251 5.52 -16.92 -18.61
N TRP A 252 4.45 -16.13 -18.60
CA TRP A 252 3.47 -16.27 -19.68
C TRP A 252 2.90 -14.99 -20.26
N GLU A 253 2.59 -15.00 -21.57
CA GLU A 253 2.04 -13.88 -22.34
C GLU A 253 0.78 -14.28 -23.12
N TRP A 254 -0.18 -13.37 -23.25
CA TRP A 254 -1.44 -13.62 -23.97
C TRP A 254 -1.27 -13.36 -25.46
N CYS A 255 -1.71 -14.28 -26.31
CA CYS A 255 -1.84 -13.99 -27.74
C CYS A 255 -3.17 -13.30 -28.03
N HIS A 256 -3.13 -12.16 -28.73
CA HIS A 256 -4.29 -11.54 -29.36
C HIS A 256 -4.72 -12.29 -30.61
#